data_AF-A0A4Q3KAT3-F1
#
_entry.id   AF-A0A4Q3KAT3-F1
#
_cell.length_a   1.000
_cell.length_b   1.000
_cell.length_c   1.000
_cell.angle_alpha   90.00
_cell.angle_beta   90.00
_cell.angle_gamma   90.00
#
_symmetry.space_group_name_H-M   'P 1'
#
loop_
_entity.id
_entity.type
_entity.pdbx_description
1 polymer ?
#
loop_
_entity_poly.entity_id
_entity_poly.type
_entity_poly.pdbx_seq_one_letter_code
_entity_poly.pdbx_strand_id
1 'polypeptide(L)'
;MNASRTLSLRAGLLSLLIFLLLLGIWYVATAPSGAAGSTAGMTPEQIEYARMTGKDPGAGARSGGFPTLGEMGATVWGHLSNPFYDNGPNDKGIAIQLGHSLARVALGFGLACLVAIPLGFVIGMSPLLRRALDPFIQVLKPISPLAWMPLALYTIKDSSISGIFVIFICSV
;
A
#
# COMPACT_ATOMS: atom_id res chain seq x y z
N MET A 1 14.38 -4.91 43.94
CA MET A 1 14.55 -4.94 42.48
C MET A 1 13.16 -4.81 41.83
N ASN A 2 12.98 -3.79 40.99
CA ASN A 2 11.71 -3.11 40.73
C ASN A 2 10.63 -3.97 40.03
N ALA A 3 9.44 -4.08 40.64
CA ALA A 3 8.27 -4.79 40.11
C ALA A 3 7.78 -4.28 38.74
N SER A 4 8.08 -3.03 38.38
CA SER A 4 7.80 -2.50 37.03
C SER A 4 8.66 -3.13 35.95
N ARG A 5 9.94 -3.43 36.23
CA ARG A 5 10.84 -4.08 35.26
C ARG A 5 10.43 -5.52 34.97
N THR A 6 9.96 -6.25 35.98
CA THR A 6 9.50 -7.64 35.81
C THR A 6 8.20 -7.71 35.02
N LEU A 7 7.29 -6.74 35.17
CA LEU A 7 6.08 -6.64 34.34
C LEU A 7 6.41 -6.31 32.88
N SER A 8 7.31 -5.34 32.62
CA SER A 8 7.75 -5.02 31.25
C SER A 8 8.46 -6.20 30.57
N LEU A 9 9.26 -6.97 31.32
CA LEU A 9 9.88 -8.20 30.83
C LEU A 9 8.85 -9.29 30.47
N ARG A 10 7.86 -9.51 31.34
CA ARG A 10 6.78 -10.47 31.08
C ARG A 10 5.90 -10.05 29.91
N ALA A 11 5.60 -8.76 29.78
CA ALA A 11 4.87 -8.22 28.64
C ALA A 11 5.66 -8.39 27.34
N GLY A 12 6.97 -8.07 27.35
CA GLY A 12 7.83 -8.29 26.19
C GLY A 12 7.91 -9.77 25.78
N LEU A 13 8.05 -10.68 26.74
CA LEU A 13 8.04 -12.12 26.48
C LEU A 13 6.69 -12.61 25.92
N LEU A 14 5.57 -12.12 26.46
CA LEU A 14 4.23 -12.46 25.97
C LEU A 14 4.02 -11.94 24.55
N SER A 15 4.40 -10.70 24.26
CA SER A 15 4.33 -10.14 22.90
C SER A 15 5.17 -10.93 21.90
N LEU A 16 6.38 -11.34 22.30
CA LEU A 16 7.26 -12.15 21.46
C LEU A 16 6.66 -13.55 21.22
N LEU A 17 6.08 -14.17 22.24
CA LEU A 17 5.39 -15.46 22.12
C LEU A 17 4.18 -15.37 21.18
N ILE A 18 3.34 -14.33 21.34
CA ILE A 18 2.19 -14.08 20.45
C ILE A 18 2.67 -13.89 19.01
N PHE A 19 3.71 -13.09 18.80
CA PHE A 19 4.27 -12.85 17.47
C PHE A 19 4.79 -14.14 16.83
N LEU A 20 5.55 -14.96 17.57
CA LEU A 20 6.04 -16.25 17.09
C LEU A 20 4.90 -17.23 16.80
N LEU A 21 3.83 -17.24 17.61
CA LEU A 21 2.64 -18.04 17.34
C LEU A 21 1.96 -17.64 16.04
N LEU A 22 1.79 -16.34 15.79
CA LEU A 22 1.22 -15.84 14.54
C LEU A 22 2.07 -16.21 13.33
N LEU A 23 3.39 -16.06 13.43
CA LEU A 23 4.31 -16.50 12.37
C LEU A 23 4.27 -18.01 12.15
N GLY A 24 4.18 -18.81 13.22
CA GLY A 24 4.05 -20.27 13.13
C GLY A 24 2.75 -20.70 12.46
N ILE A 25 1.62 -20.10 12.86
CA ILE A 25 0.30 -20.33 12.24
C ILE A 25 0.35 -19.94 10.76
N TRP A 26 0.95 -18.79 10.43
CA TRP A 26 1.09 -18.35 9.05
C TRP A 26 1.97 -19.29 8.22
N TYR A 27 3.12 -19.70 8.74
CA TYR A 27 4.01 -20.66 8.09
C TYR A 27 3.29 -21.99 7.82
N VAL A 28 2.54 -22.51 8.79
CA VAL A 28 1.76 -23.76 8.62
C VAL A 28 0.61 -23.56 7.63
N ALA A 29 -0.06 -22.41 7.65
CA ALA A 29 -1.18 -22.11 6.74
C ALA A 29 -0.74 -21.84 5.29
N THR A 30 0.51 -21.42 5.09
CA THR A 30 1.10 -21.14 3.75
C THR A 30 2.13 -22.17 3.33
N ALA A 31 2.45 -23.15 4.19
CA ALA A 31 3.32 -24.24 3.84
C ALA A 31 2.80 -24.88 2.54
N PRO A 32 3.67 -25.12 1.56
CA PRO A 32 3.25 -25.73 0.30
C PRO A 32 2.64 -27.08 0.63
N SER A 33 1.32 -27.18 0.50
CA SER A 33 0.60 -28.44 0.52
C SER A 33 1.23 -29.28 -0.58
N GLY A 34 2.05 -30.27 -0.21
CA GLY A 34 2.83 -31.08 -1.13
C GLY A 34 1.94 -31.83 -2.11
N ALA A 35 1.66 -31.19 -3.23
CA ALA A 35 1.29 -31.83 -4.49
C ALA A 35 2.13 -31.19 -5.59
N ALA A 36 3.45 -31.12 -5.38
CA ALA A 36 4.38 -31.09 -6.50
C ALA A 36 4.22 -32.43 -7.22
N GLY A 37 3.34 -32.47 -8.22
CA GLY A 37 3.15 -33.66 -9.06
C GLY A 37 4.47 -33.99 -9.71
N SER A 38 5.09 -35.08 -9.29
CA SER A 38 6.31 -35.59 -9.91
C SER A 38 6.06 -35.91 -11.38
N THR A 39 6.85 -35.35 -12.29
CA THR A 39 6.87 -35.73 -13.71
C THR A 39 7.49 -37.10 -13.95
N ALA A 40 8.13 -37.67 -12.94
CA ALA A 40 8.69 -39.02 -12.97
C ALA A 40 7.56 -40.05 -13.14
N GLY A 41 7.27 -40.42 -14.40
CA GLY A 41 6.23 -41.38 -14.77
C GLY A 41 5.09 -40.84 -15.65
N MET A 42 5.08 -39.54 -16.00
CA MET A 42 4.05 -38.97 -16.88
C MET A 42 4.45 -39.09 -18.36
N THR A 43 3.50 -39.45 -19.22
CA THR A 43 3.71 -39.46 -20.67
C THR A 43 3.78 -38.03 -21.23
N PRO A 44 4.42 -37.79 -22.39
CA PRO A 44 4.52 -36.46 -23.00
C PRO A 44 3.15 -35.75 -23.17
N GLU A 45 2.13 -36.52 -23.56
CA GLU A 45 0.73 -36.08 -23.69
C GLU A 45 0.15 -35.56 -22.38
N GLN A 46 0.46 -36.22 -21.26
CA GLN A 46 -0.04 -35.87 -19.93
C GLN A 46 0.62 -34.60 -19.42
N ILE A 47 1.89 -34.37 -19.76
CA ILE A 47 2.61 -33.14 -19.46
C ILE A 47 1.98 -31.98 -20.24
N GLU A 48 1.69 -32.17 -21.52
CA GLU A 48 1.08 -31.15 -22.38
C GLU A 48 -0.37 -30.84 -22.00
N TYR A 49 -1.17 -31.86 -21.67
CA TYR A 49 -2.51 -31.70 -21.10
C TYR A 49 -2.48 -30.99 -19.74
N ALA A 50 -1.48 -31.28 -18.90
CA ALA A 50 -1.27 -30.59 -17.64
C ALA A 50 -0.89 -29.10 -17.87
N ARG A 51 -0.11 -28.79 -18.93
CA ARG A 51 0.13 -27.40 -19.35
C ARG A 51 -1.15 -26.70 -19.80
N MET A 52 -1.99 -27.37 -20.60
CA MET A 52 -3.26 -26.82 -21.09
C MET A 52 -4.30 -26.61 -19.98
N THR A 53 -4.24 -27.39 -18.90
CA THR A 53 -5.08 -27.23 -17.69
C THR A 53 -4.47 -26.29 -16.64
N GLY A 54 -3.39 -25.57 -16.98
CA GLY A 54 -2.75 -24.58 -16.10
C GLY A 54 -1.92 -25.19 -14.96
N LYS A 55 -1.62 -26.49 -15.02
CA LYS A 55 -0.80 -27.26 -14.08
C LYS A 55 0.50 -27.71 -14.73
N ASP A 56 1.43 -26.81 -15.04
CA ASP A 56 2.81 -27.17 -15.36
C ASP A 56 3.41 -28.07 -14.28
N PRO A 57 3.75 -29.33 -14.59
CA PRO A 57 4.36 -30.25 -13.64
C PRO A 57 5.90 -30.07 -13.56
N GLY A 58 6.47 -29.12 -14.31
CA GLY A 58 7.89 -28.73 -14.26
C GLY A 58 8.14 -27.28 -13.84
N ALA A 59 7.08 -26.47 -13.67
CA ALA A 59 7.22 -25.15 -13.05
C ALA A 59 7.12 -25.36 -11.53
N GLY A 60 8.17 -25.01 -10.79
CA GLY A 60 8.15 -24.97 -9.34
C GLY A 60 6.86 -24.30 -8.85
N ALA A 61 6.24 -24.92 -7.84
CA ALA A 61 4.99 -24.57 -7.20
C ALA A 61 4.40 -23.22 -7.66
N ARG A 62 3.36 -23.25 -8.51
CA ARG A 62 2.60 -22.04 -8.79
C ARG A 62 2.04 -21.50 -7.47
N SER A 63 2.52 -20.32 -7.10
CA SER A 63 2.01 -19.46 -6.03
C SER A 63 0.61 -18.97 -6.39
N GLY A 64 -0.39 -19.85 -6.27
CA GLY A 64 -1.81 -19.50 -6.32
C GLY A 64 -2.38 -19.17 -4.94
N GLY A 65 -1.55 -19.16 -3.90
CA GLY A 65 -1.91 -18.91 -2.50
C GLY A 65 -1.01 -17.83 -1.89
N PHE A 66 -1.44 -17.33 -0.72
CA PHE A 66 -0.70 -16.31 0.03
C PHE A 66 0.77 -16.74 0.21
N PRO A 67 1.75 -15.90 -0.15
CA PRO A 67 3.16 -16.30 -0.24
C PRO A 67 3.72 -16.73 1.11
N THR A 68 4.65 -17.68 1.09
CA THR A 68 5.36 -18.13 2.30
C THR A 68 6.24 -17.03 2.86
N LEU A 69 6.56 -17.11 4.16
CA LEU A 69 7.49 -16.19 4.81
C LEU A 69 8.85 -16.09 4.10
N GLY A 70 9.35 -17.20 3.55
CA GLY A 70 10.62 -17.26 2.80
C GLY A 70 10.52 -16.58 1.44
N GLU A 71 9.44 -16.82 0.69
CA GLU A 71 9.19 -16.16 -0.60
C GLU A 71 8.94 -14.66 -0.43
N MET A 72 8.25 -14.26 0.64
CA MET A 72 8.09 -12.85 1.01
C MET A 72 9.43 -12.21 1.31
N GLY A 73 10.29 -12.87 2.10
CA GLY A 73 11.64 -12.39 2.40
C GLY A 73 12.50 -12.24 1.15
N ALA A 74 12.47 -13.23 0.24
CA ALA A 74 13.21 -13.19 -1.02
C ALA A 74 12.69 -12.06 -1.95
N THR A 75 11.38 -11.85 -2.01
CA THR A 75 10.75 -10.79 -2.82
C THR A 75 11.09 -9.41 -2.28
N VAL A 76 11.00 -9.21 -0.95
CA VAL A 76 11.40 -7.98 -0.28
C VAL A 76 12.88 -7.69 -0.54
N TRP A 77 13.75 -8.69 -0.40
CA TRP A 77 15.18 -8.54 -0.70
C TRP A 77 15.46 -8.21 -2.17
N GLY A 78 14.71 -8.82 -3.10
CA GLY A 78 14.79 -8.54 -4.53
C GLY A 78 14.42 -7.10 -4.87
N HIS A 79 13.29 -6.60 -4.37
CA HIS A 79 12.89 -5.21 -4.63
C HIS A 79 13.76 -4.18 -3.89
N LEU A 80 14.31 -4.54 -2.73
CA LEU A 80 15.20 -3.64 -1.97
C LEU A 80 16.61 -3.58 -2.56
N SER A 81 17.10 -4.67 -3.16
CA SER A 81 18.44 -4.74 -3.78
C SER A 81 18.52 -4.01 -5.12
N ASN A 82 17.41 -3.92 -5.87
CA ASN A 82 17.31 -3.13 -7.10
C ASN A 82 16.22 -2.04 -7.00
N PRO A 83 16.40 -0.99 -6.18
CA PRO A 83 15.35 -0.03 -5.90
C PRO A 83 14.92 0.83 -7.10
N PHE A 84 15.73 0.89 -8.16
CA PHE A 84 15.53 1.74 -9.35
C PHE A 84 15.31 0.98 -10.67
N TYR A 85 14.89 -0.29 -10.65
CA TYR A 85 14.64 -1.00 -11.92
C TYR A 85 13.42 -0.44 -12.66
N ASP A 86 13.39 -0.57 -13.98
CA ASP A 86 12.24 -0.24 -14.82
C ASP A 86 12.03 -1.37 -15.83
N ASN A 87 11.14 -2.31 -15.51
CA ASN A 87 10.83 -3.49 -16.33
C ASN A 87 9.54 -3.29 -17.15
N GLY A 88 9.01 -2.06 -17.24
CA GLY A 88 7.84 -1.75 -18.06
C GLY A 88 6.85 -0.78 -17.40
N PRO A 89 5.59 -0.74 -17.89
CA PRO A 89 4.60 0.23 -17.45
C PRO A 89 4.23 0.13 -15.97
N ASN A 90 4.06 -1.10 -15.44
CA ASN A 90 3.60 -1.35 -14.07
C ASN A 90 4.67 -1.97 -13.16
N ASP A 91 5.76 -2.51 -13.72
CA ASP A 91 6.82 -3.16 -12.95
C ASP A 91 8.01 -2.21 -12.80
N LYS A 92 7.94 -1.36 -11.79
CA LYS A 92 8.96 -0.33 -11.48
C LYS A 92 9.49 -0.53 -10.08
N GLY A 93 10.77 -0.24 -9.88
CA GLY A 93 11.43 -0.27 -8.59
C GLY A 93 10.76 0.63 -7.55
N ILE A 94 10.90 0.25 -6.28
CA ILE A 94 10.25 0.94 -5.15
C ILE A 94 10.60 2.42 -5.13
N ALA A 95 11.85 2.80 -5.44
CA ALA A 95 12.27 4.19 -5.41
C ALA A 95 11.59 5.04 -6.50
N ILE A 96 11.34 4.47 -7.68
CA ILE A 96 10.63 5.17 -8.76
C ILE A 96 9.16 5.36 -8.39
N GLN A 97 8.51 4.32 -7.87
CA GLN A 97 7.13 4.41 -7.41
C GLN A 97 6.97 5.40 -6.25
N LEU A 98 7.90 5.38 -5.31
CA LEU A 98 7.96 6.33 -4.21
C LEU A 98 8.15 7.76 -4.73
N GLY A 99 9.04 7.96 -5.70
CA GLY A 99 9.24 9.24 -6.38
C GLY A 99 7.96 9.75 -7.03
N HIS A 100 7.21 8.91 -7.75
CA HIS A 100 5.92 9.28 -8.32
C HIS A 100 4.87 9.64 -7.26
N SER A 101 4.84 8.93 -6.13
CA SER A 101 3.96 9.26 -5.02
C SER A 101 4.31 10.61 -4.40
N LEU A 102 5.59 10.83 -4.09
CA LEU A 102 6.12 12.08 -3.56
C LEU A 102 5.86 13.26 -4.51
N ALA A 103 6.07 13.07 -5.81
CA ALA A 103 5.81 14.10 -6.81
C ALA A 103 4.33 14.52 -6.81
N ARG A 104 3.39 13.57 -6.75
CA ARG A 104 1.95 13.88 -6.67
C ARG A 104 1.61 14.65 -5.39
N VAL A 105 2.17 14.26 -4.25
CA VAL A 105 2.00 14.96 -2.97
C VAL A 105 2.56 16.37 -3.04
N ALA A 106 3.79 16.52 -3.53
CA ALA A 106 4.45 17.82 -3.65
C ALA A 106 3.68 18.77 -4.56
N LEU A 107 3.17 18.29 -5.70
CA LEU A 107 2.37 19.09 -6.63
C LEU A 107 1.02 19.48 -6.02
N GLY A 108 0.27 18.52 -5.45
CA GLY A 108 -1.04 18.81 -4.86
C GLY A 108 -0.95 19.77 -3.67
N PHE A 109 -0.02 19.50 -2.75
CA PHE A 109 0.23 20.35 -1.59
C PHE A 109 0.79 21.71 -1.98
N GLY A 110 1.73 21.76 -2.93
CA GLY A 110 2.30 23.02 -3.42
C GLY A 110 1.23 23.94 -4.01
N LEU A 111 0.33 23.40 -4.84
CA LEU A 111 -0.81 24.15 -5.36
C LEU A 111 -1.76 24.61 -4.25
N ALA A 112 -2.00 23.77 -3.24
CA ALA A 112 -2.83 24.14 -2.10
C ALA A 112 -2.22 25.30 -1.31
N CYS A 113 -0.92 25.26 -1.02
CA CYS A 113 -0.22 26.36 -0.36
C CYS A 113 -0.33 27.67 -1.16
N LEU A 114 -0.16 27.61 -2.49
CA LEU A 114 -0.24 28.80 -3.34
C LEU A 114 -1.62 29.46 -3.32
N VAL A 115 -2.70 28.72 -3.07
CA VAL A 115 -4.08 29.25 -3.06
C VAL A 115 -4.56 29.52 -1.63
N ALA A 116 -4.43 28.54 -0.73
CA ALA A 116 -4.94 28.60 0.63
C ALA A 116 -4.23 29.64 1.49
N ILE A 117 -2.91 29.82 1.32
CA ILE A 117 -2.15 30.78 2.14
C ILE A 117 -2.62 32.21 1.82
N PRO A 118 -2.58 32.70 0.57
CA PRO A 118 -3.08 34.04 0.26
C PRO A 118 -4.55 34.23 0.64
N LEU A 119 -5.40 33.24 0.37
CA LEU A 119 -6.82 33.31 0.70
C LEU A 119 -7.03 33.40 2.22
N GLY A 120 -6.32 32.58 3.00
CA GLY A 120 -6.34 32.59 4.45
C GLY A 120 -5.89 33.92 5.04
N PHE A 121 -4.85 34.54 4.46
CA PHE A 121 -4.43 35.90 4.85
C PHE A 121 -5.52 36.94 4.59
N VAL A 122 -6.12 36.95 3.40
CA VAL A 122 -7.20 37.90 3.04
C VAL A 122 -8.41 37.74 3.97
N ILE A 123 -8.80 36.51 4.29
CA ILE A 123 -9.90 36.20 5.23
C ILE A 123 -9.53 36.62 6.66
N GLY A 124 -8.28 36.41 7.07
CA GLY A 124 -7.78 36.77 8.39
C GLY A 124 -7.72 38.28 8.63
N MET A 125 -7.37 39.06 7.60
CA MET A 125 -7.23 40.52 7.68
C MET A 125 -8.57 41.26 7.78
N SER A 126 -9.68 40.68 7.30
CA SER A 126 -11.00 41.35 7.29
C SER A 126 -12.00 40.70 8.26
N PRO A 127 -12.47 41.42 9.30
CA PRO A 127 -13.51 40.92 10.20
C PRO A 127 -14.83 40.58 9.49
N LEU A 128 -15.14 41.30 8.41
CA LEU A 128 -16.32 41.07 7.59
C LEU A 128 -16.22 39.75 6.83
N LEU A 129 -15.09 39.52 6.16
CA LEU A 129 -14.88 38.32 5.36
C LEU A 129 -14.84 37.07 6.24
N ARG A 130 -14.22 37.17 7.43
CA ARG A 130 -14.23 36.09 8.41
C ARG A 130 -15.65 35.72 8.85
N ARG A 131 -16.48 36.70 9.22
CA ARG A 131 -17.88 36.44 9.63
C ARG A 131 -18.75 35.89 8.49
N ALA A 132 -18.51 36.32 7.26
CA ALA A 132 -19.24 35.83 6.09
C ALA A 132 -18.90 34.37 5.75
N LEU A 133 -17.63 33.98 5.90
CA LEU A 133 -17.13 32.66 5.51
C LEU A 133 -17.17 31.62 6.64
N ASP A 134 -17.24 32.05 7.90
CA ASP A 134 -17.32 31.17 9.08
C ASP A 134 -18.37 30.03 8.96
N PRO A 135 -19.64 30.28 8.54
CA PRO A 135 -20.60 29.17 8.40
C PRO A 135 -20.19 28.15 7.34
N PHE A 136 -19.60 28.58 6.23
CA PHE A 136 -19.13 27.68 5.17
C PHE A 136 -17.93 26.86 5.65
N ILE A 137 -16.97 27.50 6.33
CA ILE A 137 -15.80 26.84 6.90
C ILE A 137 -16.23 25.77 7.90
N GLN A 138 -17.19 26.07 8.78
CA GLN A 138 -17.70 25.12 9.76
C GLN A 138 -18.38 23.90 9.14
N VAL A 139 -19.11 24.07 8.02
CA VAL A 139 -19.74 22.97 7.28
C VAL A 139 -18.72 22.12 6.53
N LEU A 140 -17.67 22.74 5.97
CA LEU A 140 -16.63 22.03 5.21
C LEU A 140 -15.61 21.32 6.13
N LYS A 141 -15.37 21.84 7.33
CA LYS A 141 -14.41 21.30 8.32
C LYS A 141 -14.56 19.79 8.63
N PRO A 142 -15.77 19.22 8.82
CA PRO A 142 -15.93 17.79 9.10
C PRO A 142 -15.91 16.89 7.86
N ILE A 143 -15.84 17.44 6.64
CA ILE A 143 -15.90 16.64 5.42
C ILE A 143 -14.58 15.88 5.26
N SER A 144 -14.66 14.55 5.36
CA SER A 144 -13.50 13.69 5.21
C SER A 144 -12.90 13.81 3.81
N PRO A 145 -11.56 13.89 3.71
CA PRO A 145 -10.80 13.75 2.46
C PRO A 145 -11.26 12.63 1.54
N LEU A 146 -11.64 11.48 2.10
CA LEU A 146 -12.04 10.30 1.32
C LEU A 146 -13.34 10.51 0.52
N ALA A 147 -14.21 11.45 0.93
CA ALA A 147 -15.44 11.75 0.21
C ALA A 147 -15.19 12.36 -1.17
N TRP A 148 -14.05 13.02 -1.37
CA TRP A 148 -13.69 13.68 -2.63
C TRP A 148 -13.14 12.71 -3.68
N MET A 149 -12.64 11.54 -3.26
CA MET A 149 -11.98 10.59 -4.16
C MET A 149 -12.92 10.05 -5.26
N PRO A 150 -14.15 9.59 -4.97
CA PRO A 150 -15.06 9.10 -6.02
C PRO A 150 -15.43 10.19 -7.03
N LEU A 151 -15.66 11.42 -6.56
CA LEU A 151 -15.99 12.56 -7.41
C LEU A 151 -14.83 12.92 -8.34
N ALA A 152 -13.61 12.92 -7.80
CA ALA A 152 -12.40 13.20 -8.56
C ALA A 152 -12.14 12.15 -9.65
N LEU A 153 -12.37 10.86 -9.35
CA LEU A 153 -12.22 9.79 -10.34
C LEU A 153 -13.30 9.87 -11.42
N TYR A 154 -14.55 10.15 -11.05
CA TYR A 154 -15.65 10.25 -12.01
C TYR A 154 -15.44 11.36 -13.04
N THR A 155 -14.91 12.49 -12.60
CA THR A 155 -14.73 13.69 -13.43
C THR A 155 -13.47 13.64 -14.28
N ILE A 156 -12.33 13.29 -13.70
CA ILE A 156 -11.01 13.39 -14.35
C ILE A 156 -10.65 12.09 -15.08
N LYS A 157 -11.17 10.93 -14.64
CA LYS A 157 -10.90 9.59 -15.20
C LYS A 157 -9.41 9.21 -15.28
N ASP A 158 -8.54 9.91 -14.55
CA ASP A 158 -7.12 9.63 -14.44
C ASP A 158 -6.72 9.52 -12.97
N SER A 159 -6.21 8.36 -12.55
CA SER A 159 -5.89 8.09 -11.14
C SER A 159 -4.78 9.00 -10.59
N SER A 160 -3.84 9.42 -11.44
CA SER A 160 -2.72 10.27 -11.02
C SER A 160 -3.18 11.69 -10.74
N ILE A 161 -3.94 12.27 -11.68
CA ILE A 161 -4.46 13.63 -11.58
C ILE A 161 -5.56 13.71 -10.51
N SER A 162 -6.44 12.71 -10.43
CA SER A 162 -7.43 12.64 -9.34
C SER A 162 -6.75 12.59 -7.97
N GLY A 163 -5.63 11.87 -7.83
CA GLY A 163 -4.84 11.86 -6.59
C GLY A 163 -4.31 13.25 -6.22
N ILE A 164 -3.76 13.98 -7.19
CA ILE A 164 -3.27 15.37 -6.99
C ILE A 164 -4.44 16.29 -6.57
N PHE A 165 -5.58 16.19 -7.24
CA PHE A 165 -6.77 17.00 -6.92
C PHE A 165 -7.30 16.73 -5.50
N VAL A 166 -7.36 15.46 -5.09
CA VAL A 166 -7.79 15.12 -3.72
C VAL A 166 -6.80 15.69 -2.71
N ILE A 167 -5.49 15.53 -2.93
CA ILE A 167 -4.46 16.10 -2.03
C ILE A 167 -4.61 17.62 -1.95
N PHE A 168 -4.86 18.28 -3.08
CA PHE A 168 -5.10 19.73 -3.14
C PHE A 168 -6.29 20.13 -2.26
N ILE A 169 -7.48 19.58 -2.50
CA ILE A 169 -8.70 19.93 -1.74
C ILE A 169 -8.55 19.63 -0.25
N CYS A 170 -7.85 18.57 0.11
CA CYS A 170 -7.70 18.15 1.51
C CYS A 170 -6.63 18.94 2.28
N SER A 171 -5.77 19.66 1.56
CA SER A 171 -4.71 20.50 2.16
C SER A 171 -5.14 21.96 2.33
N VAL A 172 -6.29 22.36 1.76
CA VAL A 172 -6.93 23.68 1.91
C VAL A 172 -7.87 23.65 3.10
#